data_AF-A0A6J2EK83-F1
#
_entry.id   AF-A0A6J2EK83-F1
#
_cell.length_a   1.000
_cell.length_b   1.000
_cell.length_c   1.000
_cell.angle_alpha   90.00
_cell.angle_beta   90.00
_cell.angle_gamma   90.00
#
_symmetry.space_group_name_H-M   'P 1'
#
loop_
_entity.id
_entity.type
_entity.pdbx_description
1 polymer ?
#
loop_
_entity_poly.entity_id
_entity_poly.type
_entity_poly.pdbx_seq_one_letter_code
_entity_poly.pdbx_strand_id
1 'polypeptide(L)'
;MPFYPLPHSWDWQIMSLQTARPPLGSCGTSAHGNLLLLLLSLGWVFPSRAQAADSRLGVMTPWLQGTSRDPSWQQPELTVVLLRDRRDTEKVCPSERKAHVIDENLVFYEEWELEACVDGALLAAQMDRVNMIPFTYQQLDVFKRKLDEVFYPQGYPESLIQHLRYFFLELTPADIHKWNVTSLETVKSLLQVSKGQTMDAQVAALIARYVAGGGRLDKASLDTLATFGPTYLCFLSPEQLSSVQPSVLWAARPQDLEACRPPQMDVLYPRARAAFQNINGSEYFVKIKPYLAGAPTEDLRALSRQKVNMDMATFKTLQTEAVLRPSQGAPALDPDQCSLRSPLCSWL
;
A
#
# COMPACT_ATOMS: atom_id res chain seq x y z
N MET A 1 47.53 9.36 -27.84
CA MET A 1 47.03 8.46 -26.78
C MET A 1 47.47 9.02 -25.44
N PRO A 2 46.77 8.69 -24.32
CA PRO A 2 45.51 7.94 -24.23
C PRO A 2 44.29 8.83 -24.00
N PHE A 3 43.08 8.28 -24.20
CA PHE A 3 41.86 8.81 -23.59
C PHE A 3 41.79 8.33 -22.13
N TYR A 4 41.27 9.15 -21.23
CA TYR A 4 40.79 8.70 -19.93
C TYR A 4 39.26 8.56 -19.99
N PRO A 5 38.70 7.34 -19.89
CA PRO A 5 37.26 7.17 -19.75
C PRO A 5 36.81 7.51 -18.32
N LEU A 6 35.60 8.06 -18.18
CA LEU A 6 34.96 8.27 -16.89
C LEU A 6 34.54 6.90 -16.29
N PRO A 7 34.75 6.65 -14.99
CA PRO A 7 34.31 5.41 -14.35
C PRO A 7 32.78 5.38 -14.15
N HIS A 8 32.16 4.22 -14.40
CA HIS A 8 30.74 4.00 -14.13
C HIS A 8 30.51 3.76 -12.62
N SER A 9 29.58 4.50 -12.01
CA SER A 9 29.30 4.42 -10.57
C SER A 9 28.27 3.34 -10.21
N TRP A 10 28.70 2.07 -10.17
CA TRP A 10 27.86 0.94 -9.70
C TRP A 10 28.65 -0.09 -8.86
N ASP A 11 29.45 0.38 -7.89
CA ASP A 11 30.12 -0.46 -6.88
C ASP A 11 29.61 -0.14 -5.47
N TRP A 12 28.54 -0.81 -5.03
CA TRP A 12 28.09 -0.85 -3.63
C TRP A 12 28.38 -2.23 -3.01
N GLN A 13 29.66 -2.62 -2.97
CA GLN A 13 30.04 -3.98 -2.61
C GLN A 13 29.53 -4.41 -1.21
N ILE A 14 28.84 -5.55 -1.17
CA ILE A 14 28.22 -6.11 0.03
C ILE A 14 29.30 -6.54 1.04
N MET A 15 29.42 -5.81 2.15
CA MET A 15 30.29 -6.21 3.26
C MET A 15 29.62 -7.31 4.12
N SER A 16 29.74 -8.56 3.68
CA SER A 16 29.32 -9.73 4.44
C SER A 16 30.30 -10.03 5.60
N LEU A 17 29.95 -9.67 6.83
CA LEU A 17 30.70 -10.05 8.02
C LEU A 17 30.47 -11.52 8.37
N GLN A 18 31.41 -12.39 7.97
CA GLN A 18 31.53 -13.76 8.47
C GLN A 18 32.65 -13.85 9.51
N THR A 19 32.33 -14.24 10.75
CA THR A 19 33.33 -14.55 11.78
C THR A 19 32.98 -15.80 12.57
N ALA A 20 33.77 -16.87 12.33
CA ALA A 20 34.11 -17.99 13.21
C ALA A 20 33.04 -18.73 14.04
N ARG A 21 32.93 -20.05 13.81
CA ARG A 21 32.48 -21.05 14.81
C ARG A 21 33.68 -21.65 15.57
N PRO A 22 33.56 -21.85 16.89
CA PRO A 22 34.26 -22.91 17.65
C PRO A 22 33.23 -24.02 18.08
N PRO A 23 33.59 -25.12 18.80
CA PRO A 23 33.20 -26.47 18.35
C PRO A 23 32.15 -27.20 19.22
N LEU A 24 31.81 -28.43 18.83
CA LEU A 24 30.96 -29.35 19.61
C LEU A 24 31.62 -29.75 20.94
N GLY A 25 30.82 -29.78 22.01
CA GLY A 25 31.14 -30.36 23.32
C GLY A 25 29.88 -30.94 23.96
N SER A 26 29.98 -32.06 24.69
CA SER A 26 28.84 -32.91 25.04
C SER A 26 28.25 -32.66 26.43
N CYS A 27 26.92 -32.81 26.52
CA CYS A 27 26.09 -33.25 27.66
C CYS A 27 26.32 -32.68 29.08
N GLY A 28 25.28 -32.04 29.63
CA GLY A 28 25.11 -31.76 31.06
C GLY A 28 23.64 -31.49 31.40
N THR A 29 23.13 -32.02 32.50
CA THR A 29 21.70 -31.97 32.89
C THR A 29 21.44 -31.06 34.10
N SER A 30 20.29 -30.37 34.12
CA SER A 30 19.25 -30.50 35.18
C SER A 30 18.41 -29.24 35.46
N ALA A 31 17.11 -29.34 35.14
CA ALA A 31 15.93 -28.90 35.91
C ALA A 31 15.70 -27.42 36.35
N HIS A 32 14.39 -27.13 36.52
CA HIS A 32 13.74 -25.92 37.06
C HIS A 32 13.74 -24.66 36.15
N GLY A 33 12.62 -23.97 35.94
CA GLY A 33 11.26 -24.31 36.40
C GLY A 33 10.13 -23.46 35.79
N ASN A 34 9.15 -24.17 35.21
CA ASN A 34 7.70 -23.96 35.30
C ASN A 34 7.17 -22.53 35.60
N LEU A 35 6.71 -21.81 34.57
CA LEU A 35 5.72 -20.73 34.70
C LEU A 35 4.79 -20.64 33.47
N LEU A 36 4.15 -21.75 33.07
CA LEU A 36 3.21 -21.81 31.94
C LEU A 36 1.86 -22.47 32.30
N LEU A 37 1.34 -22.17 33.49
CA LEU A 37 0.01 -22.59 33.94
C LEU A 37 -0.55 -21.55 34.93
N LEU A 38 -1.37 -20.59 34.45
CA LEU A 38 -2.42 -19.85 35.21
C LEU A 38 -3.05 -18.68 34.41
N LEU A 39 -3.50 -18.91 33.16
CA LEU A 39 -4.34 -17.94 32.41
C LEU A 39 -5.54 -18.62 31.73
N LEU A 40 -6.33 -19.36 32.53
CA LEU A 40 -7.65 -19.87 32.13
C LEU A 40 -8.65 -19.75 33.29
N SER A 41 -9.28 -18.59 33.43
CA SER A 41 -10.64 -18.43 33.99
C SER A 41 -11.12 -16.98 33.90
N LEU A 42 -12.45 -16.80 33.83
CA LEU A 42 -13.18 -15.53 33.79
C LEU A 42 -12.98 -14.68 32.51
N GLY A 43 -13.89 -14.86 31.54
CA GLY A 43 -14.16 -13.86 30.50
C GLY A 43 -15.50 -13.16 30.75
N TRP A 44 -15.79 -12.07 30.05
CA TRP A 44 -17.14 -11.50 29.93
C TRP A 44 -17.45 -11.01 28.51
N VAL A 45 -18.57 -11.51 27.97
CA VAL A 45 -19.68 -10.77 27.34
C VAL A 45 -19.35 -9.51 26.52
N PHE A 46 -19.61 -9.59 25.20
CA PHE A 46 -19.83 -8.42 24.32
C PHE A 46 -21.13 -7.67 24.67
N PRO A 47 -21.13 -6.33 24.51
CA PRO A 47 -22.30 -5.61 24.00
C PRO A 47 -22.02 -4.90 22.66
N SER A 48 -23.09 -4.59 21.92
CA SER A 48 -23.05 -4.04 20.55
C SER A 48 -23.67 -2.63 20.46
N ARG A 49 -23.25 -1.87 19.43
CA ARG A 49 -23.93 -0.71 18.79
C ARG A 49 -24.84 0.21 19.65
N ALA A 50 -24.27 1.38 19.98
CA ALA A 50 -24.69 2.70 19.50
C ALA A 50 -26.17 3.02 19.19
N GLN A 51 -26.70 4.02 19.91
CA GLN A 51 -27.61 5.13 19.53
C GLN A 51 -27.79 6.02 20.79
N ALA A 52 -28.25 7.27 20.79
CA ALA A 52 -28.22 8.43 19.87
C ALA A 52 -28.91 9.61 20.61
N ALA A 53 -28.74 10.87 20.14
CA ALA A 53 -29.17 12.13 20.79
C ALA A 53 -28.46 12.44 22.14
N ASP A 54 -27.97 13.64 22.47
CA ASP A 54 -28.21 15.06 22.11
C ASP A 54 -29.02 15.86 23.16
N SER A 55 -28.69 17.16 23.24
CA SER A 55 -29.44 18.28 23.82
C SER A 55 -29.38 18.57 25.33
N ARG A 56 -28.72 19.72 25.61
CA ARG A 56 -29.05 20.79 26.59
C ARG A 56 -28.47 20.79 28.02
N LEU A 57 -27.54 21.74 28.22
CA LEU A 57 -27.71 22.94 29.09
C LEU A 57 -28.52 22.78 30.40
N GLY A 58 -27.88 23.00 31.56
CA GLY A 58 -28.61 23.23 32.81
C GLY A 58 -27.78 23.54 34.06
N VAL A 59 -27.67 24.84 34.38
CA VAL A 59 -27.66 25.44 35.74
C VAL A 59 -26.51 25.11 36.74
N MET A 60 -25.95 26.15 37.34
CA MET A 60 -25.05 26.09 38.52
C MET A 60 -25.81 25.96 39.84
N THR A 61 -25.23 25.31 40.85
CA THR A 61 -25.46 25.65 42.27
C THR A 61 -24.14 25.68 43.07
N PRO A 62 -23.97 26.54 44.11
CA PRO A 62 -22.64 26.87 44.65
C PRO A 62 -22.49 26.75 46.19
N TRP A 63 -21.26 27.00 46.71
CA TRP A 63 -20.93 27.32 48.12
C TRP A 63 -21.10 26.17 49.16
N LEU A 64 -20.54 26.12 50.38
CA LEU A 64 -19.46 26.78 51.19
C LEU A 64 -19.21 25.81 52.40
N GLN A 65 -18.10 25.73 53.17
CA GLN A 65 -16.73 26.29 53.20
C GLN A 65 -15.84 25.34 54.08
N GLY A 66 -14.52 25.51 54.14
CA GLY A 66 -13.65 24.70 55.05
C GLY A 66 -12.19 25.16 55.15
N THR A 67 -11.93 26.26 55.85
CA THR A 67 -10.62 26.94 55.97
C THR A 67 -9.48 26.13 56.63
N SER A 68 -8.22 26.32 56.22
CA SER A 68 -7.20 26.99 57.07
C SER A 68 -5.88 27.40 56.34
N ARG A 69 -5.35 28.56 56.73
CA ARG A 69 -3.92 29.01 56.75
C ARG A 69 -3.08 29.08 55.46
N ASP A 70 -2.86 30.34 55.05
CA ASP A 70 -1.67 30.90 54.38
C ASP A 70 -0.48 30.99 55.40
N PRO A 71 0.81 31.23 55.05
CA PRO A 71 1.25 32.44 54.33
C PRO A 71 2.27 32.26 53.19
N SER A 72 2.10 33.09 52.15
CA SER A 72 3.12 33.78 51.34
C SER A 72 4.00 32.96 50.38
N TRP A 73 3.90 33.30 49.08
CA TRP A 73 5.01 33.88 48.29
C TRP A 73 4.43 34.85 47.24
N GLN A 74 5.26 35.74 46.69
CA GLN A 74 4.85 36.90 45.88
C GLN A 74 4.34 36.51 44.47
N GLN A 75 3.29 37.18 44.00
CA GLN A 75 2.95 37.24 42.57
C GLN A 75 3.74 38.33 41.87
N PRO A 76 4.29 38.06 40.67
CA PRO A 76 4.29 39.00 39.56
C PRO A 76 2.94 38.94 38.82
N GLU A 77 2.54 40.05 38.21
CA GLU A 77 1.22 40.20 37.60
C GLU A 77 1.03 39.28 36.37
N LEU A 78 -0.24 38.92 36.11
CA LEU A 78 -0.62 38.24 34.88
C LEU A 78 -0.41 39.17 33.68
N THR A 79 0.74 39.07 33.03
CA THR A 79 0.96 39.66 31.71
C THR A 79 -0.12 39.14 30.77
N VAL A 80 -1.08 39.99 30.41
CA VAL A 80 -2.08 39.67 29.39
C VAL A 80 -1.32 39.38 28.11
N VAL A 81 -1.24 38.10 27.75
CA VAL A 81 -0.76 37.68 26.44
C VAL A 81 -1.80 38.15 25.44
N LEU A 82 -1.61 39.37 24.95
CA LEU A 82 -2.14 39.80 23.68
C LEU A 82 -1.69 38.76 22.67
N LEU A 83 -2.62 37.88 22.29
CA LEU A 83 -2.53 37.14 21.04
C LEU A 83 -2.31 38.20 19.97
N ARG A 84 -1.05 38.36 19.54
CA ARG A 84 -0.71 39.17 18.39
C ARG A 84 -1.39 38.51 17.22
N ASP A 85 -2.55 39.05 16.88
CA ASP A 85 -3.31 38.74 15.68
C ASP A 85 -2.32 38.62 14.52
N ARG A 86 -2.13 37.36 14.08
CA ARG A 86 -1.05 37.00 13.17
C ARG A 86 -1.47 37.46 11.80
N ARG A 87 -1.21 38.74 11.54
CA ARG A 87 -1.19 39.30 10.19
C ARG A 87 -0.18 38.49 9.41
N ASP A 88 -0.65 37.52 8.63
CA ASP A 88 0.15 36.87 7.63
C ASP A 88 0.42 37.90 6.52
N THR A 89 1.41 38.75 6.79
CA THR A 89 2.12 39.49 5.76
C THR A 89 2.72 38.44 4.84
N GLU A 90 2.14 38.33 3.64
CA GLU A 90 2.62 37.50 2.54
C GLU A 90 4.14 37.63 2.43
N LYS A 91 4.86 36.55 2.76
CA LYS A 91 6.31 36.58 2.94
C LYS A 91 7.02 36.60 1.57
N VAL A 92 7.09 37.78 0.97
CA VAL A 92 7.81 38.01 -0.30
C VAL A 92 9.28 37.64 -0.15
N CYS A 93 9.83 36.91 -1.13
CA CYS A 93 11.24 36.52 -1.16
C CYS A 93 12.18 37.75 -1.24
N PRO A 94 13.22 37.85 -0.38
CA PRO A 94 14.32 38.78 -0.57
C PRO A 94 15.07 38.48 -1.88
N SER A 95 15.45 39.51 -2.66
CA SER A 95 16.02 39.31 -4.01
C SER A 95 17.32 38.50 -3.96
N GLU A 96 18.15 38.78 -2.97
CA GLU A 96 19.40 38.11 -2.62
C GLU A 96 19.25 36.66 -2.13
N ARG A 97 18.03 36.18 -1.85
CA ARG A 97 17.72 34.78 -1.54
C ARG A 97 16.96 34.05 -2.66
N LYS A 98 16.68 34.70 -3.80
CA LYS A 98 15.96 34.05 -4.90
C LYS A 98 16.82 32.94 -5.52
N ALA A 99 16.27 31.73 -5.60
CA ALA A 99 16.97 30.60 -6.19
C ALA A 99 17.06 30.76 -7.71
N HIS A 100 18.28 30.67 -8.24
CA HIS A 100 18.57 30.63 -9.69
C HIS A 100 19.10 29.26 -10.15
N VAL A 101 19.45 28.39 -9.21
CA VAL A 101 19.93 27.02 -9.38
C VAL A 101 19.47 26.20 -8.17
N ILE A 102 19.24 24.91 -8.36
CA ILE A 102 19.05 23.97 -7.24
C ILE A 102 20.44 23.50 -6.80
N ASP A 103 20.83 23.90 -5.59
CA ASP A 103 22.12 23.52 -4.97
C ASP A 103 21.99 23.27 -3.47
N GLU A 104 23.09 22.83 -2.86
CA GLU A 104 23.17 22.39 -1.46
C GLU A 104 22.82 23.50 -0.44
N ASN A 105 22.92 24.79 -0.81
CA ASN A 105 22.59 25.88 0.10
C ASN A 105 21.09 25.92 0.44
N LEU A 106 20.24 25.38 -0.45
CA LEU A 106 18.79 25.31 -0.24
C LEU A 106 18.41 24.36 0.91
N VAL A 107 19.29 23.46 1.35
CA VAL A 107 19.05 22.61 2.54
C VAL A 107 18.95 23.44 3.82
N PHE A 108 19.55 24.64 3.86
CA PHE A 108 19.51 25.55 5.02
C PHE A 108 18.32 26.52 5.00
N TYR A 109 17.44 26.46 4.01
CA TYR A 109 16.26 27.33 3.91
C TYR A 109 15.11 26.76 4.74
N GLU A 110 14.40 27.62 5.47
CA GLU A 110 13.13 27.23 6.12
C GLU A 110 12.06 26.91 5.07
N GLU A 111 11.04 26.12 5.43
CA GLU A 111 9.93 25.73 4.54
C GLU A 111 9.28 26.93 3.82
N TRP A 112 9.08 28.05 4.53
CA TRP A 112 8.52 29.26 3.93
C TRP A 112 9.53 30.01 3.03
N GLU A 113 10.83 29.87 3.26
CA GLU A 113 11.85 30.48 2.40
C GLU A 113 11.95 29.71 1.08
N LEU A 114 11.83 28.38 1.12
CA LEU A 114 11.64 27.57 -0.08
C LEU A 114 10.33 27.93 -0.81
N GLU A 115 9.23 28.13 -0.05
CA GLU A 115 7.94 28.55 -0.60
C GLU A 115 8.00 29.96 -1.23
N ALA A 116 8.77 30.89 -0.68
CA ALA A 116 8.90 32.23 -1.23
C ALA A 116 9.90 32.30 -2.41
N CYS A 117 11.04 31.62 -2.30
CA CYS A 117 12.23 31.91 -3.11
C CYS A 117 12.57 30.89 -4.20
N VAL A 118 11.99 29.68 -4.17
CA VAL A 118 12.24 28.66 -5.20
C VAL A 118 11.11 28.64 -6.23
N ASP A 119 11.50 28.73 -7.50
CA ASP A 119 10.56 28.76 -8.63
C ASP A 119 10.14 27.35 -9.09
N GLY A 120 8.86 27.18 -9.48
CA GLY A 120 8.31 25.89 -9.91
C GLY A 120 8.87 25.38 -11.24
N ALA A 121 9.19 26.28 -12.18
CA ALA A 121 9.85 25.91 -13.43
C ALA A 121 11.32 25.55 -13.20
N LEU A 122 12.00 26.23 -12.26
CA LEU A 122 13.36 25.87 -11.83
C LEU A 122 13.39 24.45 -11.23
N LEU A 123 12.46 24.12 -10.34
CA LEU A 123 12.33 22.76 -9.77
C LEU A 123 12.08 21.71 -10.85
N ALA A 124 11.13 21.96 -11.76
CA ALA A 124 10.81 21.04 -12.84
C ALA A 124 12.00 20.83 -13.81
N ALA A 125 12.75 21.90 -14.13
CA ALA A 125 13.91 21.85 -15.02
C ALA A 125 15.18 21.25 -14.37
N GLN A 126 15.24 21.18 -13.03
CA GLN A 126 16.43 20.73 -12.29
C GLN A 126 16.12 19.57 -11.32
N MET A 127 15.09 18.77 -11.60
CA MET A 127 14.66 17.65 -10.75
C MET A 127 15.77 16.60 -10.50
N ASP A 128 16.71 16.39 -11.44
CA ASP A 128 17.90 15.56 -11.18
C ASP A 128 18.76 16.08 -10.02
N ARG A 129 18.84 17.40 -9.81
CA ARG A 129 19.59 18.02 -8.71
C ARG A 129 18.84 17.90 -7.38
N VAL A 130 17.51 18.07 -7.40
CA VAL A 130 16.66 17.79 -6.22
C VAL A 130 16.91 16.37 -5.71
N ASN A 131 17.11 15.42 -6.62
CA ASN A 131 17.42 14.02 -6.33
C ASN A 131 18.87 13.71 -5.91
N MET A 132 19.77 14.69 -5.90
CA MET A 132 21.17 14.55 -5.44
C MET A 132 21.42 15.21 -4.09
N ILE A 133 20.51 16.07 -3.62
CA ILE A 133 20.67 16.91 -2.44
C ILE A 133 19.79 16.35 -1.30
N PRO A 134 20.32 16.19 -0.07
CA PRO A 134 19.60 15.58 1.05
C PRO A 134 18.62 16.56 1.71
N PHE A 135 17.60 16.98 0.98
CA PHE A 135 16.45 17.74 1.52
C PHE A 135 15.66 16.90 2.54
N THR A 136 15.03 17.57 3.52
CA THR A 136 14.12 16.89 4.46
C THR A 136 12.76 16.62 3.81
N TYR A 137 11.98 15.68 4.36
CA TYR A 137 10.61 15.42 3.93
C TYR A 137 9.71 16.68 3.91
N GLN A 138 9.91 17.63 4.85
CA GLN A 138 9.16 18.90 4.81
C GLN A 138 9.58 19.80 3.64
N GLN A 139 10.87 19.87 3.33
CA GLN A 139 11.40 20.64 2.20
C GLN A 139 10.94 20.02 0.86
N LEU A 140 10.87 18.69 0.79
CA LEU A 140 10.32 17.97 -0.36
C LEU A 140 8.79 18.17 -0.51
N ASP A 141 8.02 18.22 0.58
CA ASP A 141 6.59 18.59 0.54
C ASP A 141 6.36 20.01 -0.02
N VAL A 142 7.19 20.99 0.36
CA VAL A 142 7.14 22.34 -0.25
C VAL A 142 7.36 22.27 -1.75
N PHE A 143 8.37 21.53 -2.22
CA PHE A 143 8.61 21.34 -3.65
C PHE A 143 7.46 20.58 -4.34
N LYS A 144 6.85 19.62 -3.66
CA LYS A 144 5.70 18.86 -4.16
C LYS A 144 4.49 19.78 -4.34
N ARG A 145 4.11 20.56 -3.33
CA ARG A 145 3.01 21.53 -3.41
C ARG A 145 3.26 22.59 -4.49
N LYS A 146 4.48 23.10 -4.65
CA LYS A 146 4.83 23.96 -5.79
C LYS A 146 4.56 23.32 -7.15
N LEU A 147 4.98 22.07 -7.33
CA LEU A 147 4.80 21.35 -8.59
C LEU A 147 3.32 20.97 -8.82
N ASP A 148 2.59 20.55 -7.79
CA ASP A 148 1.17 20.17 -7.90
C ASP A 148 0.22 21.37 -8.02
N GLU A 149 0.34 22.40 -7.17
CA GLU A 149 -0.67 23.47 -7.05
C GLU A 149 -0.39 24.64 -8.00
N VAL A 150 0.88 25.01 -8.18
CA VAL A 150 1.27 26.24 -8.91
C VAL A 150 1.66 25.94 -10.36
N PHE A 151 2.37 24.84 -10.61
CA PHE A 151 3.01 24.60 -11.92
C PHE A 151 2.33 23.52 -12.79
N TYR A 152 1.87 22.42 -12.20
CA TYR A 152 1.24 21.29 -12.90
C TYR A 152 -0.07 20.79 -12.24
N PRO A 153 -1.10 21.65 -12.10
CA PRO A 153 -2.40 21.28 -11.51
C PRO A 153 -3.17 20.19 -12.29
N GLN A 154 -2.77 19.89 -13.52
CA GLN A 154 -3.33 18.81 -14.35
C GLN A 154 -2.44 17.54 -14.36
N GLY A 155 -1.41 17.47 -13.52
CA GLY A 155 -0.43 16.37 -13.49
C GLY A 155 0.85 16.67 -14.27
N TYR A 156 1.92 15.97 -13.91
CA TYR A 156 3.26 16.23 -14.43
C TYR A 156 3.42 15.77 -15.90
N PRO A 157 4.19 16.50 -16.73
CA PRO A 157 4.57 16.05 -18.05
C PRO A 157 5.61 14.93 -17.96
N GLU A 158 5.64 14.05 -18.96
CA GLU A 158 6.56 12.90 -18.98
C GLU A 158 8.06 13.30 -18.90
N SER A 159 8.42 14.50 -19.40
CA SER A 159 9.75 15.10 -19.26
C SER A 159 10.15 15.47 -17.83
N LEU A 160 9.20 15.61 -16.90
CA LEU A 160 9.48 15.67 -15.46
C LEU A 160 9.46 14.27 -14.84
N ILE A 161 8.49 13.43 -15.21
CA ILE A 161 8.30 12.09 -14.63
C ILE A 161 9.56 11.22 -14.80
N GLN A 162 10.24 11.32 -15.94
CA GLN A 162 11.52 10.64 -16.21
C GLN A 162 12.65 10.98 -15.22
N HIS A 163 12.62 12.17 -14.61
CA HIS A 163 13.67 12.67 -13.73
C HIS A 163 13.31 12.59 -12.24
N LEU A 164 12.08 12.18 -11.88
CA LEU A 164 11.60 12.14 -10.49
C LEU A 164 12.47 11.30 -9.55
N ARG A 165 12.99 10.14 -10.00
CA ARG A 165 13.85 9.23 -9.22
C ARG A 165 13.35 9.05 -7.77
N TYR A 166 14.10 9.50 -6.75
CA TYR A 166 13.76 9.43 -5.32
C TYR A 166 12.61 10.35 -4.92
N PHE A 167 12.41 11.48 -5.60
CA PHE A 167 11.23 12.34 -5.43
C PHE A 167 9.91 11.60 -5.70
N PHE A 168 9.94 10.44 -6.39
CA PHE A 168 8.77 9.57 -6.53
C PHE A 168 8.21 9.04 -5.20
N LEU A 169 9.03 8.96 -4.14
CA LEU A 169 8.60 8.49 -2.82
C LEU A 169 7.61 9.45 -2.14
N GLU A 170 7.67 10.73 -2.49
CA GLU A 170 6.77 11.79 -1.97
C GLU A 170 5.40 11.83 -2.67
N LEU A 171 5.23 11.06 -3.75
CA LEU A 171 4.10 11.21 -4.67
C LEU A 171 3.00 10.18 -4.35
N THR A 172 1.76 10.67 -4.24
CA THR A 172 0.63 9.82 -3.84
C THR A 172 0.01 9.13 -5.07
N PRO A 173 -0.76 8.04 -4.89
CA PRO A 173 -1.55 7.45 -5.97
C PRO A 173 -2.48 8.46 -6.66
N ALA A 174 -3.02 9.44 -5.91
CA ALA A 174 -3.87 10.50 -6.44
C ALA A 174 -3.11 11.49 -7.35
N ASP A 175 -1.82 11.69 -7.11
CA ASP A 175 -0.96 12.51 -8.00
C ASP A 175 -0.62 11.74 -9.27
N ILE A 176 -0.20 10.48 -9.11
CA ILE A 176 0.12 9.57 -10.20
C ILE A 176 -1.06 9.42 -11.16
N HIS A 177 -2.30 9.36 -10.66
CA HIS A 177 -3.51 9.27 -11.47
C HIS A 177 -3.72 10.45 -12.44
N LYS A 178 -3.13 11.63 -12.17
CA LYS A 178 -3.18 12.80 -13.07
C LYS A 178 -2.29 12.61 -14.31
N TRP A 179 -1.20 11.84 -14.21
CA TRP A 179 -0.09 11.84 -15.17
C TRP A 179 -0.40 11.13 -16.49
N ASN A 180 0.28 11.53 -17.56
CA ASN A 180 0.38 10.75 -18.79
C ASN A 180 1.77 10.10 -18.87
N VAL A 181 1.82 8.77 -18.84
CA VAL A 181 3.07 7.98 -18.84
C VAL A 181 3.04 7.04 -20.03
N THR A 182 3.94 7.23 -21.00
CA THR A 182 3.94 6.48 -22.27
C THR A 182 5.20 5.66 -22.48
N SER A 183 6.31 6.00 -21.81
CA SER A 183 7.60 5.31 -21.91
C SER A 183 7.75 4.20 -20.86
N LEU A 184 8.05 2.99 -21.35
CA LEU A 184 8.35 1.82 -20.52
C LEU A 184 9.59 2.03 -19.65
N GLU A 185 10.59 2.77 -20.14
CA GLU A 185 11.83 3.02 -19.39
C GLU A 185 11.60 3.97 -18.20
N THR A 186 10.65 4.90 -18.32
CA THR A 186 10.14 5.70 -17.19
C THR A 186 9.57 4.79 -16.11
N VAL A 187 8.68 3.86 -16.49
CA VAL A 187 8.07 2.89 -15.56
C VAL A 187 9.14 2.03 -14.90
N LYS A 188 10.09 1.48 -15.67
CA LYS A 188 11.21 0.68 -15.14
C LYS A 188 12.07 1.45 -14.14
N SER A 189 12.36 2.72 -14.39
CA SER A 189 13.14 3.59 -13.51
C SER A 189 12.45 3.79 -12.16
N LEU A 190 11.18 4.19 -12.17
CA LEU A 190 10.38 4.38 -10.96
C LEU A 190 10.16 3.05 -10.20
N LEU A 191 9.99 1.93 -10.93
CA LEU A 191 9.97 0.58 -10.33
C LEU A 191 11.28 0.20 -9.66
N GLN A 192 12.46 0.63 -10.16
CA GLN A 192 13.72 0.36 -9.47
C GLN A 192 13.81 1.13 -8.15
N VAL A 193 13.47 2.42 -8.15
CA VAL A 193 13.53 3.26 -6.93
C VAL A 193 12.53 2.79 -5.87
N SER A 194 11.40 2.22 -6.30
CA SER A 194 10.38 1.66 -5.40
C SER A 194 10.81 0.35 -4.72
N LYS A 195 11.89 -0.32 -5.15
CA LYS A 195 12.26 -1.64 -4.62
C LYS A 195 12.61 -1.59 -3.13
N GLY A 196 12.00 -2.48 -2.36
CA GLY A 196 12.17 -2.55 -0.90
C GLY A 196 11.40 -1.48 -0.12
N GLN A 197 10.67 -0.58 -0.80
CA GLN A 197 9.83 0.44 -0.18
C GLN A 197 8.35 0.00 -0.17
N THR A 198 7.55 0.51 0.76
CA THR A 198 6.12 0.18 0.88
C THR A 198 5.26 1.00 -0.10
N MET A 199 5.53 0.84 -1.40
CA MET A 199 4.99 1.66 -2.50
C MET A 199 3.89 0.97 -3.32
N ASP A 200 3.27 -0.09 -2.80
CA ASP A 200 2.31 -0.95 -3.55
C ASP A 200 1.16 -0.18 -4.22
N ALA A 201 0.66 0.88 -3.57
CA ALA A 201 -0.43 1.69 -4.10
C ALA A 201 0.04 2.64 -5.23
N GLN A 202 1.22 3.24 -5.07
CA GLN A 202 1.87 4.08 -6.07
C GLN A 202 2.27 3.26 -7.30
N VAL A 203 2.84 2.08 -7.09
CA VAL A 203 3.18 1.13 -8.16
C VAL A 203 1.93 0.69 -8.90
N ALA A 204 0.86 0.32 -8.19
CA ALA A 204 -0.43 -0.01 -8.81
C ALA A 204 -0.99 1.16 -9.65
N ALA A 205 -0.96 2.40 -9.15
CA ALA A 205 -1.39 3.58 -9.89
C ALA A 205 -0.52 3.86 -11.13
N LEU A 206 0.81 3.69 -11.04
CA LEU A 206 1.74 3.86 -12.15
C LEU A 206 1.49 2.84 -13.27
N ILE A 207 1.32 1.56 -12.90
CA ILE A 207 0.97 0.50 -13.85
C ILE A 207 -0.41 0.76 -14.48
N ALA A 208 -1.40 1.17 -13.69
CA ALA A 208 -2.73 1.52 -14.18
C ALA A 208 -2.68 2.64 -15.24
N ARG A 209 -1.91 3.71 -14.99
CA ARG A 209 -1.78 4.83 -15.94
C ARG A 209 -1.02 4.45 -17.21
N TYR A 210 0.10 3.74 -17.08
CA TYR A 210 0.87 3.27 -18.24
C TYR A 210 0.04 2.35 -19.14
N VAL A 211 -0.65 1.35 -18.58
CA VAL A 211 -1.47 0.42 -19.37
C VAL A 211 -2.73 1.10 -19.91
N ALA A 212 -3.34 2.05 -19.19
CA ALA A 212 -4.44 2.86 -19.72
C ALA A 212 -4.02 3.75 -20.92
N GLY A 213 -2.76 4.15 -20.99
CA GLY A 213 -2.16 4.80 -22.17
C GLY A 213 -1.86 3.86 -23.34
N GLY A 214 -2.24 2.58 -23.26
CA GLY A 214 -1.90 1.54 -24.24
C GLY A 214 -0.52 0.90 -24.05
N GLY A 215 0.19 1.26 -22.97
CA GLY A 215 1.50 0.71 -22.63
C GLY A 215 1.45 -0.80 -22.34
N ARG A 216 2.53 -1.50 -22.69
CA ARG A 216 2.70 -2.94 -22.45
C ARG A 216 4.00 -3.19 -21.71
N LEU A 217 3.90 -3.87 -20.56
CA LEU A 217 5.06 -4.27 -19.77
C LEU A 217 5.78 -5.44 -20.42
N ASP A 218 7.11 -5.36 -20.49
CA ASP A 218 7.93 -6.51 -20.86
C ASP A 218 8.07 -7.51 -19.70
N LYS A 219 8.68 -8.67 -19.99
CA LYS A 219 8.86 -9.72 -18.99
C LYS A 219 9.70 -9.25 -17.79
N ALA A 220 10.77 -8.48 -18.01
CA ALA A 220 11.63 -7.99 -16.93
C ALA A 220 10.90 -7.02 -15.98
N SER A 221 9.93 -6.26 -16.51
CA SER A 221 9.04 -5.39 -15.74
C SER A 221 8.03 -6.20 -14.93
N LEU A 222 7.42 -7.25 -15.51
CA LEU A 222 6.54 -8.18 -14.79
C LEU A 222 7.28 -9.01 -13.73
N ASP A 223 8.52 -9.43 -14.01
CA ASP A 223 9.40 -10.10 -13.05
C ASP A 223 9.82 -9.14 -11.91
N THR A 224 9.98 -7.84 -12.19
CA THR A 224 10.19 -6.81 -11.16
C THR A 224 8.93 -6.58 -10.33
N LEU A 225 7.74 -6.60 -10.92
CA LEU A 225 6.47 -6.47 -10.20
C LEU A 225 6.18 -7.63 -9.24
N ALA A 226 6.93 -8.74 -9.32
CA ALA A 226 6.84 -9.82 -8.33
C ALA A 226 7.42 -9.46 -6.95
N THR A 227 8.10 -8.32 -6.79
CA THR A 227 8.56 -7.81 -5.48
C THR A 227 7.57 -6.86 -4.80
N PHE A 228 6.37 -6.67 -5.37
CA PHE A 228 5.36 -5.72 -4.89
C PHE A 228 4.01 -6.42 -4.64
N GLY A 229 3.13 -5.75 -3.91
CA GLY A 229 1.75 -6.17 -3.68
C GLY A 229 0.99 -6.40 -4.99
N PRO A 230 0.13 -7.45 -5.08
CA PRO A 230 -0.56 -7.85 -6.32
C PRO A 230 -1.71 -6.94 -6.75
N THR A 231 -1.85 -5.75 -6.15
CA THR A 231 -2.86 -4.73 -6.46
C THR A 231 -2.86 -4.26 -7.92
N TYR A 232 -1.77 -4.51 -8.67
CA TYR A 232 -1.67 -4.17 -10.08
C TYR A 232 -2.33 -5.19 -11.03
N LEU A 233 -2.68 -6.40 -10.57
CA LEU A 233 -3.11 -7.51 -11.44
C LEU A 233 -4.29 -7.13 -12.34
N CYS A 234 -5.30 -6.46 -11.79
CA CYS A 234 -6.52 -6.12 -12.52
C CYS A 234 -6.36 -5.01 -13.58
N PHE A 235 -5.18 -4.42 -13.73
CA PHE A 235 -4.85 -3.53 -14.85
C PHE A 235 -4.23 -4.25 -16.05
N LEU A 236 -3.67 -5.46 -15.85
CA LEU A 236 -2.93 -6.19 -16.88
C LEU A 236 -3.87 -6.89 -17.88
N SER A 237 -3.44 -7.00 -19.15
CA SER A 237 -4.18 -7.78 -20.16
C SER A 237 -4.07 -9.29 -19.91
N PRO A 238 -5.00 -10.12 -20.44
CA PRO A 238 -4.94 -11.59 -20.32
C PRO A 238 -3.59 -12.19 -20.77
N GLU A 239 -2.96 -11.65 -21.80
CA GLU A 239 -1.63 -12.10 -22.27
C GLU A 239 -0.50 -11.72 -21.28
N GLN A 240 -0.60 -10.56 -20.63
CA GLN A 240 0.36 -10.15 -19.58
C GLN A 240 0.18 -10.97 -18.30
N LEU A 241 -1.06 -11.22 -17.89
CA LEU A 241 -1.40 -12.12 -16.77
C LEU A 241 -0.86 -13.53 -17.02
N SER A 242 -0.86 -13.98 -18.27
CA SER A 242 -0.24 -15.24 -18.70
C SER A 242 1.30 -15.28 -18.55
N SER A 243 1.94 -14.15 -18.23
CA SER A 243 3.37 -14.01 -17.97
C SER A 243 3.72 -13.71 -16.50
N VAL A 244 2.73 -13.40 -15.64
CA VAL A 244 2.95 -13.10 -14.20
C VAL A 244 3.46 -14.33 -13.44
N GLN A 245 4.45 -14.14 -12.54
CA GLN A 245 5.04 -15.23 -11.77
C GLN A 245 4.05 -15.89 -10.80
N PRO A 246 4.12 -17.23 -10.58
CA PRO A 246 3.24 -17.93 -9.63
C PRO A 246 3.32 -17.41 -8.19
N SER A 247 4.47 -16.88 -7.76
CA SER A 247 4.69 -16.24 -6.45
C SER A 247 3.69 -15.12 -6.15
N VAL A 248 3.34 -14.31 -7.16
CA VAL A 248 2.35 -13.23 -7.05
C VAL A 248 0.97 -13.79 -6.71
N LEU A 249 0.62 -14.94 -7.28
CA LEU A 249 -0.67 -15.59 -7.06
C LEU A 249 -0.81 -16.13 -5.63
N TRP A 250 0.29 -16.56 -5.02
CA TRP A 250 0.34 -16.98 -3.61
C TRP A 250 0.15 -15.83 -2.62
N ALA A 251 0.45 -14.59 -3.03
CA ALA A 251 0.35 -13.38 -2.21
C ALA A 251 -1.02 -12.67 -2.32
N ALA A 252 -1.77 -12.90 -3.39
CA ALA A 252 -3.03 -12.19 -3.64
C ALA A 252 -4.14 -12.50 -2.62
N ARG A 253 -4.83 -11.44 -2.20
CA ARG A 253 -5.99 -11.44 -1.31
C ARG A 253 -7.25 -11.11 -2.13
N PRO A 254 -8.47 -11.36 -1.62
CA PRO A 254 -9.70 -11.01 -2.34
C PRO A 254 -9.78 -9.55 -2.81
N GLN A 255 -9.25 -8.61 -2.01
CA GLN A 255 -9.24 -7.17 -2.33
C GLN A 255 -8.35 -6.85 -3.54
N ASP A 256 -7.27 -7.60 -3.75
CA ASP A 256 -6.34 -7.38 -4.87
C ASP A 256 -6.93 -7.85 -6.22
N LEU A 257 -8.05 -8.58 -6.17
CA LEU A 257 -8.76 -9.15 -7.32
C LEU A 257 -10.17 -8.55 -7.54
N GLU A 258 -10.67 -7.70 -6.62
CA GLU A 258 -12.04 -7.18 -6.66
C GLU A 258 -12.35 -6.34 -7.91
N ALA A 259 -11.33 -5.69 -8.48
CA ALA A 259 -11.44 -4.90 -9.72
C ALA A 259 -11.25 -5.71 -11.02
N CYS A 260 -11.00 -7.01 -10.95
CA CYS A 260 -10.68 -7.83 -12.12
C CYS A 260 -11.93 -8.21 -12.92
N ARG A 261 -11.88 -8.03 -14.23
CA ARG A 261 -12.97 -8.42 -15.16
C ARG A 261 -12.95 -9.93 -15.42
N PRO A 262 -14.06 -10.56 -15.85
CA PRO A 262 -14.10 -11.99 -16.11
C PRO A 262 -12.96 -12.52 -17.00
N PRO A 263 -12.58 -11.90 -18.15
CA PRO A 263 -11.48 -12.38 -18.98
C PRO A 263 -10.09 -12.36 -18.31
N GLN A 264 -9.93 -11.60 -17.22
CA GLN A 264 -8.72 -11.60 -16.39
C GLN A 264 -8.78 -12.74 -15.35
N MET A 265 -9.96 -12.96 -14.75
CA MET A 265 -10.20 -14.06 -13.81
C MET A 265 -10.12 -15.43 -14.50
N ASP A 266 -10.61 -15.56 -15.73
CA ASP A 266 -10.55 -16.78 -16.55
C ASP A 266 -9.09 -17.20 -16.86
N VAL A 267 -8.13 -16.26 -16.83
CA VAL A 267 -6.68 -16.53 -16.92
C VAL A 267 -6.05 -16.74 -15.55
N LEU A 268 -6.43 -15.94 -14.55
CA LEU A 268 -5.86 -16.03 -13.19
C LEU A 268 -6.22 -17.35 -12.50
N TYR A 269 -7.45 -17.85 -12.64
CA TYR A 269 -7.91 -19.07 -12.00
C TYR A 269 -7.13 -20.34 -12.39
N PRO A 270 -6.96 -20.72 -13.67
CA PRO A 270 -6.17 -21.90 -14.03
C PRO A 270 -4.69 -21.75 -13.67
N ARG A 271 -4.13 -20.54 -13.68
CA ARG A 271 -2.77 -20.28 -13.18
C ARG A 271 -2.67 -20.47 -11.67
N ALA A 272 -3.67 -20.02 -10.90
CA ALA A 272 -3.74 -20.22 -9.46
C ALA A 272 -3.87 -21.71 -9.12
N ARG A 273 -4.72 -22.48 -9.84
CA ARG A 273 -4.78 -23.95 -9.72
C ARG A 273 -3.41 -24.60 -9.92
N ALA A 274 -2.68 -24.23 -10.97
CA ALA A 274 -1.35 -24.76 -11.26
C ALA A 274 -0.31 -24.35 -10.20
N ALA A 275 -0.38 -23.11 -9.69
CA ALA A 275 0.49 -22.62 -8.63
C ALA A 275 0.25 -23.33 -7.29
N PHE A 276 -0.99 -23.76 -7.01
CA PHE A 276 -1.42 -24.37 -5.75
C PHE A 276 -1.50 -25.91 -5.80
N GLN A 277 -1.05 -26.55 -6.89
CA GLN A 277 -1.16 -28.01 -7.10
C GLN A 277 -0.49 -28.89 -6.02
N ASN A 278 0.39 -28.30 -5.19
CA ASN A 278 1.15 -28.97 -4.14
C ASN A 278 0.50 -28.86 -2.74
N ILE A 279 -0.62 -28.15 -2.58
CA ILE A 279 -1.37 -28.04 -1.32
C ILE A 279 -2.77 -28.63 -1.47
N ASN A 280 -3.30 -29.17 -0.37
CA ASN A 280 -4.49 -30.02 -0.38
C ASN A 280 -5.53 -29.52 0.64
N GLY A 281 -6.78 -29.99 0.50
CA GLY A 281 -7.82 -29.83 1.52
C GLY A 281 -8.20 -28.37 1.82
N SER A 282 -8.27 -28.02 3.11
CA SER A 282 -8.68 -26.69 3.58
C SER A 282 -7.70 -25.59 3.19
N GLU A 283 -6.39 -25.85 3.19
CA GLU A 283 -5.38 -24.87 2.78
C GLU A 283 -5.50 -24.53 1.30
N TYR A 284 -5.67 -25.56 0.44
CA TYR A 284 -5.96 -25.38 -0.98
C TYR A 284 -7.20 -24.51 -1.19
N PHE A 285 -8.29 -24.78 -0.46
CA PHE A 285 -9.50 -23.97 -0.60
C PHE A 285 -9.26 -22.51 -0.18
N VAL A 286 -8.59 -22.26 0.95
CA VAL A 286 -8.26 -20.89 1.40
C VAL A 286 -7.44 -20.13 0.35
N LYS A 287 -6.51 -20.80 -0.35
CA LYS A 287 -5.68 -20.19 -1.39
C LYS A 287 -6.39 -20.02 -2.74
N ILE A 288 -7.18 -20.98 -3.21
CA ILE A 288 -7.88 -20.88 -4.51
C ILE A 288 -9.13 -19.99 -4.44
N LYS A 289 -9.73 -19.82 -3.26
CA LYS A 289 -10.99 -19.10 -3.05
C LYS A 289 -11.08 -17.71 -3.70
N PRO A 290 -10.07 -16.81 -3.64
CA PRO A 290 -10.12 -15.50 -4.27
C PRO A 290 -10.32 -15.56 -5.80
N TYR A 291 -9.95 -16.67 -6.43
CA TYR A 291 -9.96 -16.84 -7.88
C TYR A 291 -11.24 -17.46 -8.45
N LEU A 292 -12.18 -17.90 -7.59
CA LEU A 292 -13.33 -18.71 -8.02
C LEU A 292 -14.30 -18.03 -9.00
N ALA A 293 -14.23 -16.69 -9.15
CA ALA A 293 -14.97 -15.94 -10.17
C ALA A 293 -14.53 -16.26 -11.63
N GLY A 294 -13.36 -16.89 -11.81
CA GLY A 294 -12.88 -17.42 -13.10
C GLY A 294 -12.90 -18.94 -13.20
N ALA A 295 -13.64 -19.62 -12.30
CA ALA A 295 -13.67 -21.09 -12.27
C ALA A 295 -14.72 -21.67 -13.25
N PRO A 296 -14.37 -22.69 -14.03
CA PRO A 296 -15.33 -23.38 -14.89
C PRO A 296 -16.31 -24.22 -14.06
N THR A 297 -17.48 -24.49 -14.65
CA THR A 297 -18.59 -25.27 -14.06
C THR A 297 -18.13 -26.60 -13.46
N GLU A 298 -17.20 -27.28 -14.12
CA GLU A 298 -16.67 -28.59 -13.76
C GLU A 298 -15.91 -28.55 -12.42
N ASP A 299 -15.09 -27.52 -12.20
CA ASP A 299 -14.31 -27.35 -10.98
C ASP A 299 -15.18 -26.88 -9.81
N LEU A 300 -16.14 -25.99 -10.06
CA LEU A 300 -17.12 -25.57 -9.05
C LEU A 300 -18.00 -26.77 -8.60
N ARG A 301 -18.41 -27.62 -9.54
CA ARG A 301 -19.12 -28.88 -9.25
C ARG A 301 -18.23 -29.88 -8.48
N ALA A 302 -16.93 -29.92 -8.74
CA ALA A 302 -15.98 -30.74 -7.99
C ALA A 302 -15.80 -30.24 -6.53
N LEU A 303 -15.67 -28.92 -6.33
CA LEU A 303 -15.56 -28.30 -5.00
C LEU A 303 -16.84 -28.48 -4.17
N SER A 304 -18.02 -28.35 -4.78
CA SER A 304 -19.31 -28.64 -4.13
C SER A 304 -19.37 -30.06 -3.56
N ARG A 305 -18.95 -31.07 -4.35
CA ARG A 305 -18.90 -32.49 -3.93
C ARG A 305 -17.96 -32.77 -2.77
N GLN A 306 -16.93 -31.93 -2.57
CA GLN A 306 -15.98 -32.03 -1.46
C GLN A 306 -16.54 -31.47 -0.13
N LYS A 307 -17.84 -31.10 -0.07
CA LYS A 307 -18.53 -30.54 1.11
C LYS A 307 -17.86 -29.31 1.72
N VAL A 308 -17.16 -28.53 0.88
CA VAL A 308 -16.43 -27.33 1.32
C VAL A 308 -17.41 -26.18 1.56
N ASN A 309 -17.33 -25.56 2.73
CA ASN A 309 -18.21 -24.46 3.10
C ASN A 309 -17.81 -23.16 2.36
N MET A 310 -18.64 -22.75 1.40
CA MET A 310 -18.51 -21.48 0.68
C MET A 310 -19.46 -20.44 1.26
N ASP A 311 -18.93 -19.27 1.63
CA ASP A 311 -19.76 -18.16 2.09
C ASP A 311 -20.54 -17.46 0.95
N MET A 312 -21.59 -16.76 1.35
CA MET A 312 -22.50 -16.04 0.47
C MET A 312 -21.82 -14.90 -0.34
N ALA A 313 -20.69 -14.35 0.12
CA ALA A 313 -19.98 -13.32 -0.65
C ALA A 313 -19.23 -13.96 -1.82
N THR A 314 -18.53 -15.06 -1.56
CA THR A 314 -17.83 -15.87 -2.58
C THR A 314 -18.81 -16.50 -3.56
N PHE A 315 -19.97 -16.99 -3.09
CA PHE A 315 -21.00 -17.54 -3.98
C PHE A 315 -21.55 -16.49 -4.97
N LYS A 316 -21.65 -15.22 -4.54
CA LYS A 316 -22.12 -14.10 -5.38
C LYS A 316 -21.14 -13.63 -6.45
N THR A 317 -19.86 -14.04 -6.41
CA THR A 317 -18.88 -13.72 -7.46
C THR A 317 -18.72 -14.82 -8.50
N LEU A 318 -19.42 -15.96 -8.37
CA LEU A 318 -19.42 -17.02 -9.37
C LEU A 318 -20.17 -16.60 -10.63
N GLN A 319 -19.70 -17.05 -11.80
CA GLN A 319 -20.37 -16.79 -13.08
C GLN A 319 -21.74 -17.48 -13.11
N THR A 320 -22.80 -16.73 -13.44
CA THR A 320 -24.20 -17.18 -13.36
C THR A 320 -24.46 -18.44 -14.21
N GLU A 321 -23.82 -18.53 -15.37
CA GLU A 321 -23.90 -19.63 -16.33
C GLU A 321 -23.34 -20.94 -15.75
N ALA A 322 -22.37 -20.86 -14.84
CA ALA A 322 -21.79 -22.00 -14.14
C ALA A 322 -22.64 -22.49 -12.96
N VAL A 323 -23.56 -21.65 -12.45
CA VAL A 323 -24.55 -22.02 -11.44
C VAL A 323 -25.84 -22.57 -12.08
N LEU A 324 -26.29 -21.99 -13.20
CA LEU A 324 -27.59 -22.29 -13.82
C LEU A 324 -27.65 -23.53 -14.75
N ARG A 325 -26.71 -24.49 -14.67
CA ARG A 325 -26.78 -25.77 -15.41
C ARG A 325 -26.91 -27.04 -14.53
N PRO A 326 -28.04 -27.24 -13.83
CA PRO A 326 -28.44 -28.53 -13.26
C PRO A 326 -29.26 -29.36 -14.27
N SER A 327 -28.64 -29.87 -15.33
CA SER A 327 -29.28 -30.81 -16.28
C SER A 327 -28.21 -31.56 -17.11
N GLN A 328 -28.33 -32.85 -17.44
CA GLN A 328 -29.30 -33.90 -17.06
C GLN A 328 -28.53 -35.16 -16.58
N GLY A 329 -29.15 -36.02 -15.76
CA GLY A 329 -28.64 -37.38 -15.52
C GLY A 329 -27.66 -37.57 -14.35
N ALA A 330 -28.03 -37.14 -13.14
CA ALA A 330 -27.43 -37.62 -11.89
C ALA A 330 -28.51 -38.31 -11.04
N PRO A 331 -28.22 -39.42 -10.33
CA PRO A 331 -29.17 -40.01 -9.39
C PRO A 331 -29.40 -39.07 -8.21
N ALA A 332 -30.61 -39.11 -7.64
CA ALA A 332 -30.95 -38.31 -6.46
C ALA A 332 -30.01 -38.65 -5.30
N LEU A 333 -29.45 -37.61 -4.68
CA LEU A 333 -28.67 -37.75 -3.45
C LEU A 333 -29.59 -37.72 -2.23
N ASP A 334 -29.20 -38.50 -1.22
CA ASP A 334 -29.93 -38.70 0.02
C ASP A 334 -30.11 -37.37 0.80
N PRO A 335 -31.36 -36.92 1.08
CA PRO A 335 -31.62 -35.63 1.71
C PRO A 335 -30.99 -35.47 3.09
N ASP A 336 -30.75 -36.57 3.82
CA ASP A 336 -30.18 -36.53 5.18
C ASP A 336 -28.70 -36.07 5.23
N GLN A 337 -28.06 -35.86 4.07
CA GLN A 337 -26.67 -35.37 4.00
C GLN A 337 -26.50 -33.85 3.86
N CYS A 338 -27.56 -33.06 3.65
CA CYS A 338 -27.46 -31.61 3.50
C CYS A 338 -27.59 -30.88 4.85
N SER A 339 -26.45 -30.47 5.41
CA SER A 339 -26.45 -29.63 6.62
C SER A 339 -26.96 -28.20 6.31
N LEU A 340 -27.95 -27.76 7.09
CA LEU A 340 -28.71 -26.48 7.00
C LEU A 340 -27.88 -25.17 7.08
N ARG A 341 -26.55 -25.22 6.95
CA ARG A 341 -25.64 -24.07 6.99
C ARG A 341 -24.90 -23.78 5.68
N SER A 342 -24.99 -24.64 4.67
CA SER A 342 -24.37 -24.40 3.36
C SER A 342 -25.37 -23.79 2.37
N PRO A 343 -25.13 -22.58 1.82
CA PRO A 343 -26.02 -21.97 0.82
C PRO A 343 -26.06 -22.75 -0.51
N LEU A 344 -25.12 -23.68 -0.73
CA LEU A 344 -25.10 -24.59 -1.88
C LEU A 344 -26.16 -25.71 -1.78
N CYS A 345 -26.74 -25.97 -0.60
CA CYS A 345 -27.75 -27.03 -0.41
C CYS A 345 -29.19 -26.62 -0.76
N SER A 346 -29.48 -25.34 -1.05
CA SER A 346 -30.86 -24.87 -1.31
C SER A 346 -31.19 -24.62 -2.79
N TRP A 347 -30.33 -25.11 -3.71
CA TRP A 347 -30.43 -24.89 -5.16
C TRP A 347 -30.06 -26.15 -5.98
N LEU A 348 -30.15 -27.31 -5.33
CA LEU A 348 -30.08 -28.66 -5.92
C LEU A 348 -31.38 -29.41 -5.57
#